data_AF-A0A6A6E1H9-F1
#
_entry.id   AF-A0A6A6E1H9-F1
#
_cell.length_a   1.000
_cell.length_b   1.000
_cell.length_c   1.000
_cell.angle_alpha   90.00
_cell.angle_beta   90.00
_cell.angle_gamma   90.00
#
_symmetry.space_group_name_H-M   'P 1'
#
loop_
_entity.id
_entity.type
_entity.pdbx_description
1 polymer ?
#
loop_
_entity_poly.entity_id
_entity_poly.type
_entity_poly.pdbx_seq_one_letter_code
_entity_poly.pdbx_strand_id
1 'polypeptide(L)'
;MTTQHTIGKSIVHSSPPQLYHGPAGAGGMARSFAVSSIPAVLKDDADVNAYLSESGPMSQGANLVVVNIAPRGQSQMHQTVSIEFSICVLGIVKMETEPARFVAVTLPCEAFEIRGTEEMLAEERLEGSGAQKYDGSRL
;
A
#
# COMPACT_ATOMS: atom_id res chain seq x y z
N MET A 1 9.52 -5.00 0.09
CA MET A 1 10.27 -3.72 0.04
C MET A 1 11.66 -4.00 -0.51
N THR A 2 12.28 -3.08 -1.25
CA THR A 2 13.70 -3.20 -1.65
C THR A 2 14.55 -2.16 -0.94
N THR A 3 15.74 -2.53 -0.45
CA THR A 3 16.73 -1.61 0.16
C THR A 3 18.13 -1.89 -0.38
N GLN A 4 19.13 -1.08 -0.04
CA GLN A 4 20.52 -1.26 -0.45
C GLN A 4 21.34 -1.91 0.67
N HIS A 5 21.91 -3.09 0.42
CA HIS A 5 22.73 -3.83 1.40
C HIS A 5 24.21 -3.37 1.40
N THR A 6 24.69 -2.80 0.29
CA THR A 6 26.03 -2.21 0.05
C THR A 6 25.99 -1.39 -1.25
N ILE A 7 27.05 -0.63 -1.58
CA ILE A 7 27.13 0.22 -2.78
C ILE A 7 26.63 -0.52 -4.02
N GLY A 8 25.53 -0.03 -4.59
CA GLY A 8 24.98 -0.47 -5.88
C GLY A 8 24.18 -1.77 -5.85
N LYS A 9 24.00 -2.44 -4.70
CA LYS A 9 23.24 -3.69 -4.63
C LYS A 9 21.88 -3.52 -3.96
N SER A 10 20.82 -3.62 -4.75
CA SER A 10 19.44 -3.75 -4.28
C SER A 10 19.19 -5.16 -3.71
N ILE A 11 18.52 -5.24 -2.57
CA ILE A 11 18.06 -6.48 -1.95
C ILE A 11 16.56 -6.39 -1.66
N VAL A 12 15.87 -7.53 -1.65
CA VAL A 12 14.48 -7.61 -1.20
C VAL A 12 14.49 -7.78 0.32
N HIS A 13 13.92 -6.81 1.03
CA HIS A 13 13.71 -6.86 2.47
C HIS A 13 12.38 -7.55 2.80
N SER A 14 12.36 -8.33 3.89
CA SER A 14 11.15 -8.97 4.38
C SER A 14 10.05 -7.96 4.71
N SER A 15 8.80 -8.35 4.48
CA SER A 15 7.60 -7.56 4.77
C SER A 15 6.83 -8.24 5.90
N PRO A 16 6.45 -7.52 6.98
CA PRO A 16 5.51 -8.06 7.94
C PRO A 16 4.14 -8.31 7.27
N PRO A 17 3.30 -9.20 7.84
CA PRO A 17 1.92 -9.36 7.43
C PRO A 17 1.15 -8.04 7.51
N GLN A 18 0.27 -7.78 6.55
CA GLN A 18 -0.62 -6.63 6.61
C GLN A 18 -1.66 -6.81 7.72
N LEU A 19 -1.72 -5.84 8.62
CA LEU A 19 -2.72 -5.80 9.69
C LEU A 19 -3.84 -4.84 9.28
N TYR A 20 -5.03 -5.39 9.07
CA TYR A 20 -6.21 -4.62 8.73
C TYR A 20 -6.95 -4.21 10.00
N HIS A 21 -7.06 -2.91 10.21
CA HIS A 21 -7.83 -2.33 11.31
C HIS A 21 -9.04 -1.59 10.75
N GLY A 22 -10.22 -1.87 11.29
CA GLY A 22 -11.41 -1.13 10.92
C GLY A 22 -12.66 -1.57 11.68
N PRO A 23 -13.75 -0.78 11.55
CA PRO A 23 -15.03 -1.10 12.15
C PRO A 23 -15.61 -2.40 11.58
N ALA A 24 -16.19 -3.23 12.45
CA ALA A 24 -16.84 -4.47 12.03
C ALA A 24 -17.91 -4.20 10.97
N GLY A 25 -17.85 -4.93 9.85
CA GLY A 25 -18.81 -4.83 8.75
C GLY A 25 -18.59 -3.66 7.77
N ALA A 26 -17.71 -2.70 8.05
CA ALA A 26 -17.38 -1.63 7.11
C ALA A 26 -16.17 -1.98 6.22
N GLY A 27 -15.24 -2.76 6.75
CA GLY A 27 -13.95 -3.05 6.12
C GLY A 27 -12.79 -2.66 7.05
N GLY A 28 -11.60 -2.50 6.49
CA GLY A 28 -10.42 -2.11 7.25
C GLY A 28 -9.31 -1.54 6.38
N MET A 29 -8.35 -0.90 7.04
CA MET A 29 -7.16 -0.33 6.42
C MET A 29 -5.92 -0.99 6.98
N ALA A 30 -4.97 -1.30 6.10
CA ALA A 30 -3.62 -1.69 6.45
C ALA A 30 -2.63 -0.63 5.96
N ARG A 31 -1.72 -0.20 6.84
CA ARG A 31 -0.58 0.62 6.43
C ARG A 31 0.39 -0.25 5.65
N SER A 32 0.76 0.19 4.45
CA SER A 32 1.68 -0.55 3.58
C SER A 32 3.04 0.12 3.47
N PHE A 33 3.11 1.45 3.46
CA PHE A 33 4.39 2.18 3.48
C PHE A 33 4.18 3.64 3.85
N ALA A 34 5.19 4.29 4.45
CA ALA A 34 5.15 5.72 4.74
C ALA A 34 6.55 6.33 4.73
N VAL A 35 6.67 7.55 4.20
CA VAL A 35 7.87 8.39 4.31
C VAL A 35 7.50 9.73 4.93
N SER A 36 8.40 10.32 5.70
CA SER A 36 8.16 11.56 6.45
C SER A 36 8.30 12.86 5.64
N SER A 37 8.80 12.79 4.40
CA SER A 37 9.03 13.97 3.55
C SER A 37 8.79 13.70 2.07
N ILE A 38 8.49 14.77 1.32
CA ILE A 38 8.56 14.79 -0.15
C ILE A 38 9.53 15.94 -0.55
N PRO A 39 10.61 15.67 -1.29
CA PRO A 39 11.06 14.35 -1.77
C PRO A 39 11.39 13.37 -0.64
N ALA A 40 11.28 12.07 -0.94
CA ALA A 40 11.61 11.00 0.03
C ALA A 40 13.12 10.94 0.27
N VAL A 41 13.52 10.72 1.53
CA VAL A 41 14.92 10.50 1.92
C VAL A 41 15.09 9.03 2.30
N LEU A 42 15.69 8.25 1.40
CA LEU A 42 15.93 6.82 1.56
C LEU A 42 17.39 6.59 1.97
N LYS A 43 17.72 6.96 3.21
CA LYS A 43 19.09 6.90 3.73
C LYS A 43 19.09 6.18 5.07
N ASP A 44 20.16 5.42 5.33
CA ASP A 44 20.44 4.79 6.62
C ASP A 44 19.26 3.92 7.13
N ASP A 45 18.53 3.29 6.19
CA ASP A 45 17.34 2.47 6.44
C ASP A 45 16.23 3.16 7.27
N ALA A 46 16.19 4.50 7.27
CA ALA A 46 15.21 5.26 8.06
C ALA A 46 13.76 4.94 7.67
N ASP A 47 13.50 4.74 6.38
CA ASP A 47 12.21 4.35 5.81
C ASP A 47 11.87 2.88 6.10
N VAL A 48 12.86 1.97 6.07
CA VAL A 48 12.68 0.57 6.46
C VAL A 48 12.28 0.49 7.94
N ASN A 49 12.98 1.21 8.80
CA ASN A 49 12.70 1.25 10.23
C ASN A 49 11.32 1.86 10.52
N ALA A 50 10.93 2.93 9.80
CA ALA A 50 9.60 3.50 9.90
C ALA A 50 8.52 2.53 9.41
N TYR A 51 8.77 1.80 8.33
CA TYR A 51 7.86 0.79 7.78
C TYR A 51 7.63 -0.39 8.76
N LEU A 52 8.69 -0.85 9.43
CA LEU A 52 8.62 -1.95 10.40
C LEU A 52 8.11 -1.53 11.78
N SER A 53 8.01 -0.22 12.04
CA SER A 53 7.56 0.29 13.34
C SER A 53 6.07 0.05 13.57
N GLU A 54 5.69 -0.22 14.82
CA GLU A 54 4.27 -0.35 15.22
C GLU A 54 3.51 0.99 15.14
N SER A 55 4.24 2.12 15.08
CA SER A 55 3.69 3.47 15.02
C SER A 55 4.40 4.31 13.97
N GLY A 56 3.66 4.79 12.96
CA GLY A 56 4.24 5.60 11.87
C GLY A 56 3.83 7.08 11.92
N PRO A 57 4.59 7.97 11.25
CA PRO A 57 4.19 9.36 11.09
C PRO A 57 2.81 9.45 10.43
N MET A 58 1.99 10.40 10.88
CA MET A 58 0.58 10.52 10.44
C MET A 58 0.34 11.56 9.34
N SER A 59 1.28 12.46 9.02
CA SER A 59 0.88 13.64 8.22
C SER A 59 1.96 14.37 7.43
N GLN A 60 3.20 13.89 7.40
CA GLN A 60 4.26 14.53 6.61
C GLN A 60 4.81 13.52 5.62
N GLY A 61 4.88 13.91 4.34
CA GLY A 61 5.40 13.07 3.26
C GLY A 61 4.32 12.32 2.48
N ALA A 62 4.58 11.04 2.16
CA ALA A 62 3.70 10.19 1.36
C ALA A 62 3.34 8.92 2.12
N ASN A 63 2.08 8.48 1.98
CA ASN A 63 1.56 7.27 2.61
C ASN A 63 0.97 6.35 1.54
N LEU A 64 1.25 5.05 1.67
CA LEU A 64 0.57 4.00 0.94
C LEU A 64 -0.23 3.16 1.93
N VAL A 65 -1.54 3.10 1.71
CA VAL A 65 -2.48 2.31 2.51
C VAL A 65 -3.25 1.36 1.61
N VAL A 66 -3.52 0.16 2.10
CA VAL A 66 -4.44 -0.78 1.47
C VAL A 66 -5.76 -0.67 2.21
N VAL A 67 -6.82 -0.35 1.48
CA VAL A 67 -8.16 -0.23 2.03
C VAL A 67 -9.01 -1.38 1.50
N ASN A 68 -9.51 -2.20 2.41
CA ASN A 68 -10.53 -3.18 2.12
C ASN A 68 -11.88 -2.61 2.54
N ILE A 69 -12.81 -2.43 1.60
CA ILE A 69 -14.18 -1.99 1.89
C ILE A 69 -15.07 -3.22 1.80
N ALA A 70 -15.77 -3.54 2.89
CA ALA A 70 -16.71 -4.66 2.89
C ALA A 70 -17.85 -4.41 1.90
N PRO A 71 -18.57 -5.44 1.43
CA PRO A 71 -19.76 -5.22 0.59
C PRO A 71 -20.75 -4.27 1.28
N ARG A 72 -21.13 -3.20 0.58
CA ARG A 72 -21.98 -2.10 1.08
C ARG A 72 -21.34 -1.24 2.19
N GLY A 73 -20.08 -1.50 2.55
CA GLY A 73 -19.29 -0.67 3.46
C GLY A 73 -19.06 0.72 2.87
N GLN A 74 -18.93 1.71 3.75
CA GLN A 74 -18.73 3.10 3.40
C GLN A 74 -17.66 3.71 4.30
N SER A 75 -16.78 4.53 3.73
CA SER A 75 -15.92 5.41 4.52
C SER A 75 -16.71 6.63 4.98
N GLN A 76 -16.16 7.34 5.97
CA GLN A 76 -16.68 8.65 6.36
C GLN A 76 -16.25 9.71 5.34
N MET A 77 -17.16 10.60 4.97
CA MET A 77 -16.84 11.79 4.18
C MET A 77 -15.86 12.67 4.96
N HIS A 78 -14.72 12.98 4.37
CA HIS A 78 -13.70 13.86 4.96
C HIS A 78 -12.86 14.51 3.85
N GLN A 79 -12.09 15.52 4.23
CA GLN A 79 -11.15 16.20 3.35
C GLN A 79 -9.75 16.22 3.97
N THR A 80 -8.75 15.97 3.14
CA THR A 80 -7.33 15.95 3.49
C THR A 80 -6.58 17.04 2.71
N VAL A 81 -5.50 17.58 3.29
CA VAL A 81 -4.58 18.48 2.56
C VAL A 81 -3.50 17.61 1.89
N SER A 82 -3.91 16.85 0.89
CA SER A 82 -3.06 15.89 0.16
C SER A 82 -3.52 15.75 -1.29
N ILE A 83 -2.66 15.15 -2.12
CA ILE A 83 -3.05 14.59 -3.41
C ILE A 83 -3.10 13.07 -3.21
N GLU A 84 -4.24 12.45 -3.55
CA GLU A 84 -4.47 11.04 -3.33
C GLU A 84 -4.58 10.29 -4.67
N PHE A 85 -3.84 9.19 -4.77
CA PHE A 85 -3.95 8.24 -5.88
C PHE A 85 -4.66 6.99 -5.35
N SER A 86 -5.90 6.78 -5.81
CA SER A 86 -6.70 5.60 -5.43
C SER A 86 -6.74 4.60 -6.60
N ILE A 87 -6.26 3.39 -6.35
CA ILE A 87 -6.25 2.30 -7.33
C ILE A 87 -7.16 1.19 -6.79
N CYS A 88 -8.25 0.89 -7.52
CA CYS A 88 -9.13 -0.23 -7.18
C CYS A 88 -8.51 -1.53 -7.70
N VAL A 89 -8.00 -2.36 -6.79
CA VAL A 89 -7.31 -3.62 -7.14
C VAL A 89 -8.31 -4.77 -7.34
N LEU A 90 -9.40 -4.79 -6.57
CA LEU A 90 -10.41 -5.85 -6.59
C LEU A 90 -11.81 -5.26 -6.36
N GLY A 91 -12.78 -5.71 -7.16
CA GLY A 91 -14.18 -5.34 -7.03
C GLY A 91 -14.51 -4.00 -7.67
N ILE A 92 -15.52 -3.32 -7.14
CA ILE A 92 -15.99 -2.02 -7.62
C ILE A 92 -16.20 -1.11 -6.42
N VAL A 93 -15.59 0.08 -6.45
CA VAL A 93 -15.77 1.11 -5.44
C VAL A 93 -16.42 2.32 -6.10
N LYS A 94 -17.53 2.79 -5.52
CA LYS A 94 -18.16 4.05 -5.92
C LYS A 94 -17.47 5.18 -5.15
N MET A 95 -16.88 6.13 -5.86
CA MET A 95 -16.32 7.35 -5.27
C MET A 95 -17.39 8.45 -5.30
N GLU A 96 -17.68 9.04 -4.14
CA GLU A 96 -18.55 10.20 -4.01
C GLU A 96 -17.71 11.40 -3.56
N THR A 97 -17.82 12.51 -4.29
CA THR A 97 -17.02 13.73 -4.05
C THR A 97 -17.94 14.94 -4.10
N GLU A 98 -17.74 15.90 -3.20
CA GLU A 98 -18.17 17.29 -3.46
C GLU A 98 -17.43 17.85 -4.69
N PRO A 99 -17.87 18.97 -5.30
CA PRO A 99 -17.20 19.54 -6.46
C PRO A 99 -15.69 19.73 -6.24
N ALA A 100 -14.90 18.78 -6.73
CA ALA A 100 -13.46 18.70 -6.56
C ALA A 100 -12.82 18.18 -7.84
N ARG A 101 -11.54 18.48 -8.03
CA ARG A 101 -10.74 17.88 -9.11
C ARG A 101 -10.40 16.45 -8.73
N PHE A 102 -11.22 15.51 -9.18
CA PHE A 102 -10.96 14.08 -9.06
C PHE A 102 -10.17 13.59 -10.28
N VAL A 103 -9.01 12.96 -10.04
CA VAL A 103 -8.23 12.26 -11.07
C VAL A 103 -8.24 10.78 -10.73
N ALA A 104 -9.23 10.05 -11.25
CA ALA A 104 -9.20 8.58 -11.24
C ALA A 104 -8.29 8.08 -12.35
N VAL A 105 -7.36 7.21 -12.00
CA VAL A 105 -6.56 6.44 -12.96
C VAL A 105 -6.96 4.97 -12.82
N THR A 106 -7.68 4.46 -13.80
CA THR A 106 -7.84 3.01 -13.97
C THR A 106 -6.62 2.54 -14.76
N LEU A 107 -5.70 1.86 -14.08
CA LEU A 107 -4.65 1.12 -14.80
C LEU A 107 -5.28 -0.20 -15.25
N PRO A 108 -5.35 -0.50 -16.56
CA PRO A 108 -5.73 -1.83 -17.00
C PRO A 108 -4.70 -2.83 -16.46
N CYS A 109 -5.15 -3.86 -15.76
CA CYS A 109 -4.33 -5.01 -15.38
C CYS A 109 -4.04 -5.92 -16.59
N GLU A 110 -3.77 -5.33 -17.75
CA GLU A 110 -3.28 -6.05 -18.91
C GLU A 110 -1.76 -6.11 -18.81
N ALA A 111 -1.19 -7.24 -19.23
CA ALA A 111 0.26 -7.37 -19.28
C ALA A 111 0.81 -6.24 -20.16
N PHE A 112 1.77 -5.48 -19.64
CA PHE A 112 2.44 -4.42 -20.37
C PHE A 112 3.95 -4.66 -20.38
N GLU A 113 4.59 -4.21 -21.45
CA GLU A 113 6.04 -4.30 -21.62
C GLU A 113 6.73 -3.37 -20.61
N ILE A 114 7.70 -3.90 -19.86
CA ILE A 114 8.49 -3.09 -18.94
C ILE A 114 9.36 -2.16 -19.77
N ARG A 115 9.16 -0.85 -19.61
CA ARG A 115 9.79 0.19 -20.45
C ARG A 115 11.32 0.01 -20.52
N GLY A 116 11.84 -0.23 -21.72
CA GLY A 116 13.27 -0.42 -21.97
C GLY A 116 13.73 -1.89 -21.91
N THR A 117 12.79 -2.83 -21.82
CA THR A 117 13.02 -4.27 -21.92
C THR A 117 12.01 -4.85 -22.92
N GLU A 118 12.34 -5.94 -23.60
CA GLU A 118 11.37 -6.70 -24.41
C GLU A 118 10.53 -7.68 -23.54
N GLU A 119 10.57 -7.51 -22.22
CA GLU A 119 9.91 -8.39 -21.27
C GLU A 119 8.55 -7.84 -20.86
N MET A 120 7.55 -8.73 -20.89
CA MET A 120 6.22 -8.44 -20.36
C MET A 120 6.25 -8.54 -18.84
N LEU A 121 5.61 -7.59 -18.15
CA LEU A 121 5.40 -7.71 -16.72
C LEU A 121 4.55 -8.97 -16.43
N ALA A 122 5.19 -10.00 -15.86
CA ALA A 122 4.55 -11.24 -15.45
C ALA A 122 4.55 -11.35 -13.92
N GLU A 123 3.41 -11.72 -13.34
CA GLU A 123 3.31 -11.99 -11.91
C GLU A 123 3.91 -13.38 -11.62
N GLU A 124 5.15 -13.42 -11.11
CA GLU A 124 5.74 -14.65 -10.61
C GLU A 124 5.36 -14.85 -9.14
N ARG A 125 4.48 -15.83 -8.88
CA ARG A 125 4.08 -16.18 -7.52
C ARG A 125 5.14 -17.08 -6.89
N LEU A 126 6.15 -16.47 -6.27
CA LEU A 126 7.11 -17.20 -5.45
C LEU A 126 6.37 -17.88 -4.28
N GLU A 127 6.62 -19.17 -4.07
CA GLU A 127 6.09 -19.89 -2.91
C GLU A 127 6.48 -19.12 -1.64
N GLY A 128 5.47 -18.75 -0.85
CA GLY A 128 5.63 -17.81 0.27
C GLY A 128 6.64 -18.31 1.31
N SER A 129 7.27 -17.36 2.00
CA SER A 129 8.30 -17.55 3.04
C SER A 129 7.83 -18.24 4.34
N GLY A 130 6.82 -19.12 4.29
CA GLY A 130 6.36 -19.89 5.45
C GLY A 130 5.66 -19.06 6.53
N ALA A 131 5.13 -17.88 6.20
CA ALA A 131 4.37 -17.06 7.15
C ALA A 131 3.12 -17.83 7.64
N GLN A 132 3.21 -18.38 8.85
CA GLN A 132 2.09 -19.06 9.52
C GLN A 132 1.01 -18.03 9.84
N LYS A 133 -0.22 -18.30 9.37
CA LYS A 133 -1.41 -17.58 9.85
C LYS A 133 -1.59 -17.88 11.35
N TYR A 134 -1.31 -16.89 12.20
CA TYR A 134 -1.76 -16.93 13.58
C TYR A 134 -3.22 -16.46 13.62
N ASP A 135 -4.13 -17.42 13.49
CA ASP A 135 -5.55 -17.24 13.80
C ASP A 135 -5.71 -17.29 15.32
N GLY A 136 -5.85 -16.11 15.94
CA GLY A 136 -6.12 -15.95 17.36
C GLY A 136 -7.60 -16.04 17.73
N SER A 137 -8.49 -16.49 16.85
CA SER A 137 -9.90 -16.66 17.19
C SER A 137 -10.11 -17.98 17.96
N ARG A 138 -10.32 -17.85 19.26
CA ARG A 138 -10.99 -18.89 20.05
C ARG A 138 -12.50 -18.74 19.86
N LEU A 139 -13.13 -19.82 19.42
CA LEU A 139 -14.59 -20.05 19.53
C LEU A 139 -15.05 -19.84 20.97
#